data_AF-A0AAD4MRU1-F1
#
_entry.id   AF-A0AAD4MRU1-F1
#
_cell.length_a   1.000
_cell.length_b   1.000
_cell.length_c   1.000
_cell.angle_alpha   90.00
_cell.angle_beta   90.00
_cell.angle_gamma   90.00
#
_symmetry.space_group_name_H-M   'P 1'
#
loop_
_entity.id
_entity.type
_entity.pdbx_description
1 polymer ?
#
loop_
_entity_poly.entity_id
_entity_poly.type
_entity_poly.pdbx_seq_one_letter_code
_entity_poly.pdbx_strand_id
1 'polypeptide(L)'
;MTATKTRKRRTRKRPKSDTPVVSKDKKPAESSRKYVCVNCLKEFDSLYTIYSRDVIRITDCYGCGEAVDKYVEYDIVLIFIDLILQYSSAYRHLLLNTEFNSHYRLASIFLLCDSYDKWIERRTAELSPGEAGQGIYDLEWHFYGSLVQSLSEFLAYTFTIYALMILAFCFGNKSTQESKINGFLEFLKLTVMGFYGNIFVVFSIVWKLHQHWSYRSLTQLFLAVSHVQVQRTLFPRIHWLQNSALVLCGILAQNIMGTRVKNALEFITFHISFA
;
A
#
# COMPACT_ATOMS: atom_id res chain seq x y z
N MET A 1 81.84 16.53 -39.13
CA MET A 1 80.70 17.26 -38.54
C MET A 1 79.53 16.30 -38.37
N THR A 2 79.03 16.17 -37.14
CA THR A 2 77.67 15.72 -36.71
C THR A 2 77.13 14.39 -37.26
N ALA A 3 77.09 13.28 -36.50
CA ALA A 3 76.41 12.95 -35.23
C ALA A 3 75.20 12.03 -35.47
N THR A 4 75.42 10.75 -35.18
CA THR A 4 74.47 9.64 -35.04
C THR A 4 73.45 9.93 -33.94
N LYS A 5 72.17 9.59 -34.13
CA LYS A 5 71.27 9.19 -33.02
C LYS A 5 70.00 8.46 -33.47
N THR A 6 70.02 7.15 -33.27
CA THR A 6 68.89 6.22 -33.22
C THR A 6 67.90 6.66 -32.14
N ARG A 7 66.62 6.88 -32.50
CA ARG A 7 65.58 7.28 -31.53
C ARG A 7 64.68 6.09 -31.15
N LYS A 8 64.85 5.69 -29.90
CA LYS A 8 64.22 4.60 -29.14
C LYS A 8 62.69 4.78 -29.01
N ARG A 9 61.95 3.68 -29.17
CA ARG A 9 60.51 3.49 -28.90
C ARG A 9 60.16 3.99 -27.49
N ARG A 10 59.25 4.97 -27.36
CA ARG A 10 58.71 5.41 -26.06
C ARG A 10 57.30 4.84 -25.88
N THR A 11 57.20 3.85 -25.00
CA THR A 11 55.95 3.34 -24.45
C THR A 11 55.26 4.45 -23.65
N ARG A 12 54.00 4.75 -23.98
CA ARG A 12 53.18 5.72 -23.24
C ARG A 12 52.69 5.04 -21.97
N LYS A 13 53.29 5.40 -20.83
CA LYS A 13 52.90 4.94 -19.48
C LYS A 13 51.43 5.29 -19.22
N ARG A 14 50.66 4.35 -18.66
CA ARG A 14 49.36 4.60 -18.01
C ARG A 14 49.57 5.62 -16.88
N PRO A 15 48.74 6.67 -16.75
CA PRO A 15 48.72 7.48 -15.54
C PRO A 15 48.23 6.62 -14.35
N LYS A 16 48.91 6.78 -13.21
CA LYS A 16 48.59 6.18 -11.92
C LYS A 16 47.43 6.96 -11.28
N SER A 17 46.48 6.19 -10.74
CA SER A 17 45.64 6.45 -9.54
C SER A 17 45.41 7.90 -9.11
N ASP A 18 44.18 8.38 -9.31
CA ASP A 18 43.55 9.32 -8.39
C ASP A 18 42.45 8.57 -7.63
N THR A 19 42.81 8.11 -6.43
CA THR A 19 41.86 7.74 -5.38
C THR A 19 40.98 8.94 -5.06
N PRO A 20 39.64 8.84 -5.05
CA PRO A 20 38.80 9.92 -4.58
C PRO A 20 39.06 10.13 -3.08
N VAL A 21 39.52 11.33 -2.76
CA VAL A 21 39.69 11.82 -1.40
C VAL A 21 38.32 11.87 -0.74
N VAL A 22 38.13 11.04 0.28
CA VAL A 22 36.97 11.10 1.17
C VAL A 22 37.05 12.39 1.98
N SER A 23 36.38 13.45 1.51
CA SER A 23 36.15 14.66 2.29
C SER A 23 35.07 14.38 3.32
N LYS A 24 35.50 14.26 4.58
CA LYS A 24 34.64 14.28 5.77
C LYS A 24 34.05 15.68 5.95
N ASP A 25 32.86 15.91 5.42
CA ASP A 25 31.99 16.99 5.88
C ASP A 25 30.82 16.39 6.65
N LYS A 26 30.89 16.51 7.98
CA LYS A 26 29.81 16.21 8.91
C LYS A 26 28.64 17.18 8.65
N LYS A 27 27.45 16.63 8.38
CA LYS A 27 26.15 17.32 8.55
C LYS A 27 25.24 16.49 9.47
N PRO A 28 24.30 17.14 10.16
CA PRO A 28 23.94 16.86 11.54
C PRO A 28 23.10 15.59 11.69
N ALA A 29 23.13 15.03 12.89
CA ALA A 29 22.36 13.87 13.32
C ALA A 29 20.85 14.09 13.10
N GLU A 30 20.37 13.69 11.93
CA GLU A 30 18.97 13.47 11.65
C GLU A 30 18.68 12.02 12.05
N SER A 31 17.67 11.80 12.90
CA SER A 31 17.32 10.51 13.50
C SER A 31 17.45 9.38 12.48
N SER A 32 18.23 8.34 12.79
CA SER A 32 18.61 7.26 11.86
C SER A 32 17.40 6.44 11.39
N ARG A 33 16.62 7.00 10.46
CA ARG A 33 15.62 6.24 9.71
C ARG A 33 16.34 5.48 8.63
N LYS A 34 16.39 4.16 8.81
CA LYS A 34 16.83 3.24 7.76
C LYS A 34 15.76 3.09 6.69
N TYR A 35 16.06 3.49 5.46
CA TYR A 35 15.24 3.22 4.28
C TYR A 35 15.44 1.80 3.78
N VAL A 36 14.56 1.31 2.92
CA VAL A 36 14.62 -0.05 2.38
C VAL A 36 14.68 0.00 0.85
N CYS A 37 15.57 -0.77 0.25
CA CYS A 37 15.65 -0.85 -1.20
C CYS A 37 14.38 -1.46 -1.80
N VAL A 38 13.77 -0.77 -2.77
CA VAL A 38 12.52 -1.21 -3.42
C VAL A 38 12.67 -2.49 -4.25
N ASN A 39 13.90 -2.91 -4.57
CA ASN A 39 14.19 -4.09 -5.37
C ASN A 39 14.58 -5.32 -4.52
N CYS A 40 15.53 -5.15 -3.59
CA CYS A 40 16.11 -6.26 -2.83
C CYS A 40 15.82 -6.25 -1.32
N LEU A 41 15.05 -5.28 -0.83
CA LEU A 41 14.65 -5.15 0.59
C LEU A 41 15.81 -4.98 1.58
N LYS A 42 17.02 -4.65 1.12
CA LYS A 42 18.14 -4.31 2.01
C LYS A 42 17.97 -2.92 2.62
N GLU A 43 18.41 -2.75 3.86
CA GLU A 43 18.36 -1.48 4.58
C GLU A 43 19.46 -0.51 4.12
N PHE A 44 19.15 0.78 4.09
CA PHE A 44 20.05 1.89 3.72
C PHE A 44 19.85 3.09 4.63
N ASP A 45 20.92 3.81 4.94
CA ASP A 45 20.86 4.99 5.81
C ASP A 45 20.38 6.25 5.05
N SER A 46 20.59 6.33 3.73
CA SER A 46 20.12 7.45 2.90
C SER A 46 19.66 6.99 1.51
N LEU A 47 18.54 7.55 1.06
CA LEU A 47 18.00 7.34 -0.30
C LEU A 47 18.80 8.08 -1.37
N TYR A 48 19.41 9.20 -1.00
CA TYR A 48 20.21 10.04 -1.88
C TYR A 48 21.55 10.37 -1.25
N THR A 49 22.53 10.63 -2.11
CA THR A 49 23.85 11.12 -1.75
C THR A 49 24.02 12.52 -2.32
N ILE A 50 24.36 13.48 -1.46
CA ILE A 50 24.67 14.85 -1.86
C ILE A 50 26.16 14.94 -2.14
N TYR A 51 26.55 15.14 -3.41
CA TYR A 51 27.96 15.28 -3.80
C TYR A 51 28.46 16.73 -3.70
N SER A 52 27.57 17.70 -3.96
CA SER A 52 27.83 19.14 -3.84
C SER A 52 26.50 19.86 -3.59
N ARG A 53 26.50 21.19 -3.39
CA ARG A 53 25.27 21.94 -3.06
C ARG A 53 24.14 21.75 -4.08
N ASP A 54 24.48 21.48 -5.34
CA ASP A 54 23.51 21.39 -6.44
C ASP A 54 23.47 20.00 -7.12
N VAL A 55 24.28 19.03 -6.65
CA VAL A 55 24.32 17.67 -7.24
C VAL A 55 23.92 16.65 -6.20
N ILE A 56 22.67 16.21 -6.33
CA ILE A 56 22.10 15.09 -5.60
C ILE A 56 22.00 13.92 -6.57
N ARG A 57 22.41 12.72 -6.16
CA ARG A 57 22.15 11.49 -6.92
C ARG A 57 21.50 10.45 -6.02
N ILE A 58 20.64 9.62 -6.59
CA ILE A 58 20.10 8.46 -5.90
C ILE A 58 21.25 7.53 -5.51
N THR A 59 21.16 6.96 -4.32
CA THR A 59 22.13 5.97 -3.85
C THR A 59 21.94 4.66 -4.60
N ASP A 60 23.02 4.10 -5.13
CA ASP A 60 22.99 2.78 -5.75
C ASP A 60 23.01 1.68 -4.69
N CYS A 61 22.22 0.63 -4.90
CA CYS A 61 22.13 -0.47 -3.96
C CYS A 61 23.35 -1.40 -4.09
N TYR A 62 24.15 -1.54 -3.04
CA TYR A 62 25.26 -2.52 -3.00
C TYR A 62 24.81 -3.99 -3.15
N GLY A 63 23.51 -4.27 -3.05
CA GLY A 63 22.96 -5.61 -3.15
C GLY A 63 22.54 -6.04 -4.53
N CYS A 64 21.80 -5.18 -5.25
CA CYS A 64 21.28 -5.48 -6.58
C CYS A 64 21.91 -4.64 -7.69
N GLY A 65 22.72 -3.62 -7.36
CA GLY A 65 23.34 -2.70 -8.33
C GLY A 65 22.38 -1.66 -8.92
N GLU A 66 21.09 -1.76 -8.62
CA GLU A 66 20.06 -0.80 -9.04
C GLU A 66 19.90 0.35 -8.04
N ALA A 67 19.28 1.45 -8.45
CA ALA A 67 18.89 2.54 -7.56
C ALA A 67 18.09 2.03 -6.34
N VAL A 68 18.43 2.50 -5.13
CA VAL A 68 17.77 2.08 -3.88
C VAL A 68 16.27 2.34 -3.94
N ASP A 69 15.89 3.52 -4.42
CA ASP A 69 14.49 3.89 -4.65
C ASP A 69 14.39 4.87 -5.82
N LYS A 70 13.95 4.36 -6.98
CA LYS A 70 13.74 5.16 -8.19
C LYS A 70 12.53 6.10 -8.10
N TYR A 71 11.59 5.83 -7.18
CA TYR A 71 10.32 6.55 -7.12
C TYR A 71 10.44 7.92 -6.45
N VAL A 72 11.55 8.21 -5.78
CA VAL A 72 11.81 9.53 -5.18
C VAL A 72 11.88 10.63 -6.24
N GLU A 73 12.29 10.31 -7.47
CA GLU A 73 12.30 11.26 -8.60
C GLU A 73 10.99 11.27 -9.39
N TYR A 74 10.11 10.29 -9.18
CA TYR A 74 8.89 10.14 -9.96
C TYR A 74 7.79 11.04 -9.41
N ASP A 75 6.96 11.57 -10.30
CA ASP A 75 5.72 12.23 -9.92
C ASP A 75 4.74 11.20 -9.33
N ILE A 76 3.89 11.65 -8.40
CA ILE A 76 2.88 10.84 -7.72
C ILE A 76 1.98 10.08 -8.70
N VAL A 77 1.72 10.66 -9.88
CA VAL A 77 0.90 10.03 -10.94
C VAL A 77 1.57 8.76 -11.48
N LEU A 78 2.89 8.77 -11.69
CA LEU A 78 3.62 7.59 -12.17
C LEU A 78 3.67 6.51 -11.09
N ILE A 79 3.87 6.91 -9.83
CA ILE A 79 3.79 5.99 -8.69
C ILE A 79 2.41 5.34 -8.63
N PHE A 80 1.34 6.12 -8.83
CA PHE A 80 -0.03 5.63 -8.83
C PHE A 80 -0.32 4.65 -9.96
N ILE A 81 0.19 4.89 -11.17
CA ILE A 81 0.07 3.94 -12.28
C ILE A 81 0.75 2.62 -11.94
N ASP A 82 1.97 2.65 -11.39
CA ASP A 82 2.68 1.44 -10.99
C ASP A 82 1.96 0.68 -9.86
N LEU A 83 1.25 1.39 -8.97
CA LEU A 83 0.39 0.77 -7.95
C LEU A 83 -0.82 0.08 -8.58
N ILE A 84 -1.50 0.71 -9.55
CA ILE A 84 -2.59 0.10 -10.31
C ILE A 84 -2.12 -1.17 -11.02
N LEU A 85 -0.89 -1.15 -11.55
CA LEU A 85 -0.27 -2.31 -12.20
C LEU A 85 0.20 -3.39 -11.21
N GLN A 86 -0.02 -3.19 -9.90
CA GLN A 86 0.33 -4.13 -8.84
C GLN A 86 1.85 -4.39 -8.77
N TYR A 87 2.69 -3.42 -9.13
CA TYR A 87 4.14 -3.57 -9.06
C TYR A 87 4.65 -3.49 -7.62
N SER A 88 5.26 -4.60 -7.16
CA SER A 88 5.80 -4.70 -5.79
C SER A 88 6.79 -3.61 -5.39
N SER A 89 7.51 -3.03 -6.36
CA SER A 89 8.46 -1.94 -6.12
C SER A 89 7.76 -0.64 -5.69
N ALA A 90 6.61 -0.31 -6.29
CA ALA A 90 5.81 0.84 -5.89
C ALA A 90 5.18 0.65 -4.50
N TYR A 91 4.71 -0.57 -4.19
CA TYR A 91 4.24 -0.90 -2.84
C TYR A 91 5.33 -0.74 -1.78
N ARG A 92 6.58 -1.14 -2.07
CA ARG A 92 7.71 -0.98 -1.15
C ARG A 92 8.07 0.48 -0.93
N HIS A 93 8.09 1.30 -1.98
CA HIS A 93 8.26 2.75 -1.86
C HIS A 93 7.18 3.32 -0.92
N LEU A 94 5.91 3.08 -1.28
CA LEU A 94 4.74 3.60 -0.57
C LEU A 94 4.74 3.18 0.91
N LEU A 95 4.92 1.89 1.22
CA LEU A 95 4.75 1.35 2.57
C LEU A 95 5.99 1.51 3.47
N LEU A 96 7.20 1.52 2.90
CA LEU A 96 8.44 1.43 3.69
C LEU A 96 9.32 2.68 3.64
N ASN A 97 9.24 3.47 2.55
CA ASN A 97 10.11 4.63 2.33
C ASN A 97 9.37 5.97 2.38
N THR A 98 8.05 5.98 2.17
CA THR A 98 7.22 7.21 2.19
C THR A 98 6.55 7.41 3.55
N GLU A 99 6.53 8.66 4.03
CA GLU A 99 5.78 9.03 5.22
C GLU A 99 4.46 9.72 4.88
N PHE A 100 3.33 9.07 5.16
CA PHE A 100 2.01 9.70 4.96
C PHE A 100 1.58 10.49 6.18
N ASN A 101 1.83 11.80 6.13
CA ASN A 101 1.35 12.70 7.18
C ASN A 101 -0.20 12.84 7.20
N SER A 102 -0.88 12.55 6.08
CA SER A 102 -2.34 12.70 5.91
C SER A 102 -3.09 11.37 5.71
N HIS A 103 -2.65 10.29 6.37
CA HIS A 103 -3.27 8.95 6.25
C HIS A 103 -4.76 8.93 6.63
N TYR A 104 -5.19 9.74 7.61
CA TYR A 104 -6.60 9.82 8.01
C TYR A 104 -7.50 10.39 6.89
N ARG A 105 -7.00 11.32 6.07
CA ARG A 105 -7.76 11.90 4.95
C ARG A 105 -8.03 10.85 3.87
N LEU A 106 -7.01 10.08 3.53
CA LEU A 106 -7.13 8.97 2.58
C LEU A 106 -8.04 7.87 3.13
N ALA A 107 -7.91 7.52 4.42
CA ALA A 107 -8.78 6.57 5.08
C ALA A 107 -10.25 6.97 4.99
N SER A 108 -10.57 8.25 5.24
CA SER A 108 -11.94 8.76 5.10
C SER A 108 -12.46 8.64 3.67
N ILE A 109 -11.63 8.94 2.66
CA ILE A 109 -12.03 8.81 1.25
C ILE A 109 -12.32 7.35 0.91
N PHE A 110 -11.43 6.42 1.25
CA PHE A 110 -11.63 5.00 0.95
C PHE A 110 -12.86 4.40 1.66
N LEU A 111 -13.12 4.84 2.89
CA LEU A 111 -14.31 4.46 3.65
C LEU A 111 -15.59 4.99 2.99
N LEU A 112 -15.58 6.25 2.55
CA LEU A 112 -16.72 6.84 1.86
C LEU A 112 -16.99 6.15 0.51
N CYS A 113 -15.94 5.86 -0.27
CA CYS A 113 -16.07 5.12 -1.53
C CYS A 113 -16.72 3.73 -1.34
N ASP A 114 -16.28 2.99 -0.32
CA ASP A 114 -16.84 1.67 0.01
C ASP A 114 -18.30 1.76 0.50
N SER A 115 -18.60 2.72 1.37
CA SER A 115 -19.96 2.97 1.85
C SER A 115 -20.92 3.38 0.72
N TYR A 116 -20.41 4.11 -0.26
CA TYR A 116 -21.17 4.56 -1.42
C TYR A 116 -21.53 3.39 -2.34
N ASP A 117 -20.62 2.43 -2.56
CA ASP A 117 -20.93 1.21 -3.33
C ASP A 117 -22.07 0.41 -2.69
N LYS A 118 -21.98 0.15 -1.38
CA LYS A 118 -23.03 -0.55 -0.63
C LYS A 118 -24.37 0.18 -0.63
N TRP A 119 -24.33 1.51 -0.51
CA TRP A 119 -25.55 2.33 -0.57
C TRP A 119 -26.22 2.25 -1.94
N ILE A 120 -25.44 2.32 -3.03
CA ILE A 120 -25.96 2.19 -4.40
C ILE A 120 -26.48 0.77 -4.68
N GLU A 121 -25.79 -0.26 -4.21
CA GLU A 121 -26.24 -1.64 -4.35
C GLU A 121 -27.59 -1.86 -3.67
N ARG A 122 -27.76 -1.38 -2.44
CA ARG A 122 -29.03 -1.44 -1.70
C ARG A 122 -30.14 -0.69 -2.41
N ARG A 123 -29.86 0.54 -2.87
CA ARG A 123 -30.81 1.34 -3.64
C ARG A 123 -31.24 0.66 -4.94
N THR A 124 -30.32 -0.02 -5.61
CA THR A 124 -30.64 -0.78 -6.83
C THR A 124 -31.56 -1.97 -6.54
N ALA A 125 -31.42 -2.61 -5.37
CA ALA A 125 -32.30 -3.69 -4.93
C ALA A 125 -33.72 -3.19 -4.61
N GLU A 126 -33.82 -2.04 -3.94
CA GLU A 126 -35.09 -1.43 -3.50
C GLU A 126 -35.91 -0.81 -4.64
N LEU A 127 -35.29 -0.38 -5.75
CA LEU A 127 -35.98 0.14 -6.94
C LEU A 127 -36.81 -0.92 -7.72
N SER A 128 -36.90 -2.16 -7.24
CA SER A 128 -37.83 -3.17 -7.75
C SER A 128 -39.29 -2.71 -7.51
N PRO A 129 -40.27 -3.01 -8.39
CA PRO A 129 -41.37 -2.08 -8.74
C PRO A 129 -42.50 -1.83 -7.71
N GLY A 130 -42.31 -2.10 -6.42
CA GLY A 130 -43.40 -2.12 -5.44
C GLY A 130 -43.58 -0.85 -4.58
N GLU A 131 -42.52 -0.11 -4.27
CA GLU A 131 -42.54 0.87 -3.16
C GLU A 131 -41.87 2.18 -3.55
N ALA A 132 -42.46 2.90 -4.51
CA ALA A 132 -42.03 4.24 -4.89
C ALA A 132 -42.52 5.27 -3.85
N GLY A 133 -41.87 5.32 -2.69
CA GLY A 133 -42.26 6.23 -1.61
C GLY A 133 -41.32 6.31 -0.41
N GLN A 134 -40.00 6.09 -0.57
CA GLN A 134 -39.05 6.34 0.52
C GLN A 134 -38.83 7.84 0.71
N GLY A 135 -39.00 8.32 1.95
CA GLY A 135 -38.76 9.71 2.32
C GLY A 135 -37.27 10.07 2.24
N ILE A 136 -36.97 11.36 2.15
CA ILE A 136 -35.59 11.89 2.16
C ILE A 136 -34.81 11.36 3.38
N TYR A 137 -35.48 11.24 4.54
CA TYR A 137 -34.90 10.73 5.78
C TYR A 137 -34.56 9.23 5.75
N ASP A 138 -35.35 8.41 5.05
CA ASP A 138 -35.06 6.97 4.89
C ASP A 138 -33.79 6.77 4.04
N LEU A 139 -33.60 7.64 3.04
CA LEU A 139 -32.42 7.62 2.17
C LEU A 139 -31.12 7.93 2.92
N GLU A 140 -31.16 8.90 3.84
CA GLU A 140 -30.04 9.27 4.70
C GLU A 140 -29.71 8.15 5.71
N TRP A 141 -30.72 7.51 6.29
CA TRP A 141 -30.52 6.39 7.21
C TRP A 141 -29.79 5.20 6.56
N HIS A 142 -30.18 4.83 5.34
CA HIS A 142 -29.51 3.78 4.59
C HIS A 142 -28.05 4.11 4.25
N PHE A 143 -27.73 5.37 4.03
CA PHE A 143 -26.34 5.81 3.85
C PHE A 143 -25.53 5.66 5.14
N TYR A 144 -26.04 6.11 6.29
CA TYR A 144 -25.35 5.94 7.58
C TYR A 144 -25.17 4.46 7.95
N GLY A 145 -26.16 3.62 7.69
CA GLY A 145 -26.04 2.17 7.86
C GLY A 145 -24.93 1.56 6.99
N SER A 146 -24.82 1.99 5.74
CA SER A 146 -23.76 1.55 4.81
C SER A 146 -22.37 2.01 5.27
N LEU A 147 -22.26 3.19 5.90
CA LEU A 147 -21.03 3.70 6.48
C LEU A 147 -20.60 2.87 7.71
N VAL A 148 -21.53 2.58 8.61
CA VAL A 148 -21.27 1.72 9.79
C VAL A 148 -20.85 0.31 9.35
N GLN A 149 -21.54 -0.25 8.34
CA GLN A 149 -21.18 -1.53 7.76
C GLN A 149 -19.73 -1.51 7.23
N SER A 150 -19.37 -0.50 6.43
CA SER A 150 -18.02 -0.35 5.86
C SER A 150 -16.93 -0.18 6.93
N LEU A 151 -17.21 0.61 7.97
CA LEU A 151 -16.29 0.80 9.09
C LEU A 151 -16.07 -0.52 9.86
N SER A 152 -17.15 -1.26 10.12
CA SER A 152 -17.09 -2.53 10.82
C SER A 152 -16.30 -3.60 10.04
N GLU A 153 -16.45 -3.62 8.72
CA GLU A 153 -15.73 -4.50 7.81
C GLU A 153 -14.23 -4.19 7.79
N PHE A 154 -13.86 -2.92 7.67
CA PHE A 154 -12.48 -2.46 7.74
C PHE A 154 -11.80 -2.84 9.07
N LEU A 155 -12.50 -2.61 10.20
CA LEU A 155 -12.01 -2.94 11.52
C LEU A 155 -11.88 -4.45 11.72
N ALA A 156 -12.87 -5.23 11.26
CA ALA A 156 -12.83 -6.69 11.32
C ALA A 156 -11.64 -7.24 10.53
N TYR A 157 -11.44 -6.79 9.29
CA TYR A 157 -10.29 -7.17 8.47
C TYR A 157 -8.97 -6.87 9.18
N THR A 158 -8.78 -5.62 9.62
CA THR A 158 -7.54 -5.16 10.26
C THR A 158 -7.27 -5.91 11.56
N PHE A 159 -8.29 -6.12 12.39
CA PHE A 159 -8.17 -6.85 13.65
C PHE A 159 -7.86 -8.33 13.43
N THR A 160 -8.51 -8.99 12.46
CA THR A 160 -8.25 -10.39 12.13
C THR A 160 -6.81 -10.59 11.66
N ILE A 161 -6.29 -9.74 10.76
CA ILE A 161 -4.90 -9.87 10.30
C ILE A 161 -3.92 -9.61 11.45
N TYR A 162 -4.16 -8.57 12.26
CA TYR A 162 -3.30 -8.25 13.40
C TYR A 162 -3.30 -9.39 14.45
N ALA A 163 -4.47 -9.96 14.76
CA ALA A 163 -4.60 -11.07 15.70
C ALA A 163 -3.91 -12.34 15.16
N LEU A 164 -4.13 -12.71 13.90
CA LEU A 164 -3.47 -13.87 13.29
C LEU A 164 -1.95 -13.70 13.22
N MET A 165 -1.47 -12.48 12.99
CA MET A 165 -0.04 -12.17 13.04
C MET A 165 0.54 -12.32 14.45
N ILE A 166 -0.15 -11.81 15.48
CA ILE A 166 0.26 -12.00 16.89
C ILE A 166 0.26 -13.49 17.25
N LEU A 167 -0.77 -14.24 16.86
CA LEU A 167 -0.83 -15.67 17.10
C LEU A 167 0.34 -16.39 16.42
N ALA A 168 0.64 -16.09 15.15
CA ALA A 168 1.78 -16.64 14.45
C ALA A 168 3.13 -16.29 15.13
N PHE A 169 3.24 -15.11 15.73
CA PHE A 169 4.40 -14.71 16.53
C PHE A 169 4.49 -15.46 17.86
N CYS A 170 3.37 -15.60 18.59
CA CYS A 170 3.32 -16.32 19.87
C CYS A 170 3.61 -17.82 19.74
N PHE A 171 3.17 -18.44 18.64
CA PHE A 171 3.38 -19.87 18.38
C PHE A 171 4.65 -20.18 17.55
N GLY A 172 5.25 -19.16 16.94
CA GLY A 172 6.45 -19.29 16.10
C GLY A 172 7.76 -19.18 16.88
N ASN A 173 8.81 -19.80 16.35
CA ASN A 173 10.16 -19.63 16.88
C ASN A 173 10.61 -18.16 16.69
N LYS A 174 11.26 -17.55 17.70
CA LYS A 174 11.57 -16.11 17.86
C LYS A 174 12.41 -15.42 16.74
N SER A 175 12.58 -16.03 15.58
CA SER A 175 13.39 -15.52 14.46
C SER A 175 12.64 -14.53 13.54
N THR A 176 11.35 -14.34 13.77
CA THR A 176 10.46 -13.64 12.83
C THR A 176 10.15 -12.22 13.27
N GLN A 177 11.14 -11.40 13.59
CA GLN A 177 10.89 -9.97 13.80
C GLN A 177 12.09 -9.08 13.51
N GLU A 178 12.02 -8.36 12.39
CA GLU A 178 12.47 -6.97 12.26
C GLU A 178 11.47 -6.22 11.37
N SER A 179 10.18 -6.27 11.69
CA SER A 179 9.23 -5.33 11.09
C SER A 179 9.25 -4.06 11.91
N LYS A 180 9.56 -2.93 11.26
CA LYS A 180 9.64 -1.55 11.77
C LYS A 180 8.31 -0.99 12.34
N ILE A 181 7.32 -1.86 12.55
CA ILE A 181 5.96 -1.54 12.98
C ILE A 181 5.95 -1.56 14.51
N ASN A 182 6.01 -0.38 15.12
CA ASN A 182 6.10 -0.25 16.58
C ASN A 182 4.73 -0.30 17.28
N GLY A 183 3.62 -0.51 16.55
CA GLY A 183 2.30 -0.63 17.17
C GLY A 183 1.14 -0.83 16.20
N PHE A 184 -0.04 -1.07 16.76
CA PHE A 184 -1.29 -1.31 16.02
C PHE A 184 -1.69 -0.13 15.11
N LEU A 185 -1.46 1.11 15.54
CA LEU A 185 -1.77 2.29 14.72
C LEU A 185 -0.94 2.35 13.43
N GLU A 186 0.33 1.97 13.49
CA GLU A 186 1.18 1.94 12.30
C GLU A 186 0.75 0.80 11.37
N PHE A 187 0.38 -0.35 11.94
CA PHE A 187 -0.21 -1.45 11.18
C PHE A 187 -1.52 -1.05 10.49
N LEU A 188 -2.40 -0.32 11.20
CA LEU A 188 -3.66 0.19 10.66
C LEU A 188 -3.41 1.12 9.47
N LYS A 189 -2.48 2.09 9.60
CA LYS A 189 -2.12 3.01 8.49
C LYS A 189 -1.69 2.26 7.24
N LEU A 190 -0.83 1.25 7.39
CA LEU A 190 -0.32 0.46 6.26
C LEU A 190 -1.43 -0.39 5.64
N THR A 191 -2.35 -0.89 6.46
CA THR A 191 -3.50 -1.67 6.01
C THR A 191 -4.52 -0.82 5.25
N VAL A 192 -4.74 0.43 5.66
CA VAL A 192 -5.58 1.41 4.93
C VAL A 192 -5.11 1.57 3.49
N MET A 193 -3.80 1.58 3.24
CA MET A 193 -3.25 1.73 1.89
C MET A 193 -3.62 0.56 0.97
N GLY A 194 -4.05 -0.60 1.49
CA GLY A 194 -4.56 -1.70 0.68
C GLY A 194 -5.96 -1.46 0.09
N PHE A 195 -6.73 -0.55 0.68
CA PHE A 195 -8.12 -0.25 0.29
C PHE A 195 -8.23 0.83 -0.80
N TYR A 196 -7.12 1.29 -1.37
CA TYR A 196 -7.14 2.30 -2.44
C TYR A 196 -7.97 1.89 -3.66
N GLY A 197 -8.15 0.58 -3.86
CA GLY A 197 -8.98 0.04 -4.93
C GLY A 197 -10.45 0.45 -4.87
N ASN A 198 -10.95 0.90 -3.72
CA ASN A 198 -12.33 1.36 -3.54
C ASN A 198 -12.67 2.56 -4.45
N ILE A 199 -11.66 3.34 -4.84
CA ILE A 199 -11.86 4.44 -5.80
C ILE A 199 -12.32 3.90 -7.17
N PHE A 200 -11.78 2.76 -7.62
CA PHE A 200 -12.17 2.16 -8.90
C PHE A 200 -13.59 1.63 -8.89
N VAL A 201 -14.10 1.23 -7.73
CA VAL A 201 -15.49 0.82 -7.56
C VAL A 201 -16.43 1.99 -7.84
N VAL A 202 -16.12 3.18 -7.32
CA VAL A 202 -16.89 4.40 -7.61
C VAL A 202 -16.87 4.73 -9.10
N PHE A 203 -15.71 4.65 -9.77
CA PHE A 203 -15.65 4.81 -11.23
C PHE A 203 -16.51 3.77 -11.95
N SER A 204 -16.50 2.51 -11.52
CA SER A 204 -17.39 1.47 -12.08
C SER A 204 -18.87 1.84 -11.96
N ILE A 205 -19.28 2.48 -10.86
CA ILE A 205 -20.65 2.96 -10.66
C ILE A 205 -20.98 4.12 -11.62
N VAL A 206 -20.08 5.11 -11.75
CA VAL A 206 -20.27 6.28 -12.62
C VAL A 206 -20.56 5.87 -14.07
N TRP A 207 -19.84 4.86 -14.56
CA TRP A 207 -20.04 4.31 -15.91
C TRP A 207 -21.13 3.23 -16.00
N LYS A 208 -21.92 3.01 -14.94
CA LYS A 208 -22.95 1.96 -14.83
C LYS A 208 -22.42 0.53 -15.07
N LEU A 209 -21.11 0.36 -14.95
CA LEU A 209 -20.39 -0.87 -15.22
C LEU A 209 -20.57 -1.89 -14.09
N HIS A 210 -20.87 -1.40 -12.90
CA HIS A 210 -21.20 -2.18 -11.72
C HIS A 210 -22.36 -3.18 -11.96
N GLN A 211 -23.25 -2.99 -12.95
CA GLN A 211 -24.31 -3.97 -13.23
C GLN A 211 -23.79 -5.30 -13.81
N HIS A 212 -22.62 -5.28 -14.43
CA HIS A 212 -22.03 -6.47 -15.01
C HIS A 212 -21.23 -7.25 -13.98
N TRP A 213 -21.55 -8.53 -13.80
CA TRP A 213 -20.87 -9.42 -12.87
C TRP A 213 -19.35 -9.48 -13.11
N SER A 214 -18.92 -9.47 -14.37
CA SER A 214 -17.49 -9.48 -14.73
C SER A 214 -16.69 -8.34 -14.11
N TYR A 215 -17.24 -7.12 -14.12
CA TYR A 215 -16.57 -5.96 -13.56
C TYR A 215 -16.61 -5.93 -12.05
N ARG A 216 -17.70 -6.40 -11.43
CA ARG A 216 -17.75 -6.62 -9.97
C ARG A 216 -16.68 -7.63 -9.53
N SER A 217 -16.57 -8.76 -10.22
CA SER A 217 -15.54 -9.76 -9.92
C SER A 217 -14.13 -9.21 -10.12
N LEU A 218 -13.90 -8.38 -11.14
CA LEU A 218 -12.61 -7.77 -11.40
C LEU A 218 -12.20 -6.79 -10.29
N THR A 219 -13.10 -5.91 -9.84
CA THR A 219 -12.78 -4.95 -8.76
C THR A 219 -12.53 -5.66 -7.44
N GLN A 220 -13.29 -6.71 -7.13
CA GLN A 220 -13.07 -7.53 -5.93
C GLN A 220 -11.75 -8.30 -6.00
N LEU A 221 -11.40 -8.86 -7.16
CA LEU A 221 -10.10 -9.49 -7.39
C LEU A 221 -8.96 -8.47 -7.23
N PHE A 222 -9.12 -7.27 -7.78
CA PHE A 222 -8.14 -6.19 -7.66
C PHE A 222 -7.91 -5.80 -6.19
N LEU A 223 -8.97 -5.66 -5.40
CA LEU A 223 -8.88 -5.40 -3.97
C LEU A 223 -8.18 -6.55 -3.23
N ALA A 224 -8.54 -7.80 -3.51
CA ALA A 224 -7.91 -8.96 -2.90
C ALA A 224 -6.40 -9.03 -3.22
N VAL A 225 -6.02 -8.81 -4.49
CA VAL A 225 -4.61 -8.77 -4.91
C VAL A 225 -3.88 -7.63 -4.20
N SER A 226 -4.50 -6.45 -4.10
CA SER A 226 -3.92 -5.30 -3.39
C SER A 226 -3.59 -5.63 -1.94
N HIS A 227 -4.51 -6.28 -1.22
CA HIS A 227 -4.27 -6.73 0.15
C HIS A 227 -3.17 -7.77 0.26
N VAL A 228 -3.09 -8.73 -0.68
CA VAL A 228 -1.99 -9.71 -0.74
C VAL A 228 -0.65 -9.01 -0.96
N GLN A 229 -0.58 -8.00 -1.83
CA GLN A 229 0.66 -7.25 -2.07
C GLN A 229 1.10 -6.43 -0.86
N VAL A 230 0.16 -5.78 -0.16
CA VAL A 230 0.46 -5.08 1.11
C VAL A 230 1.03 -6.07 2.12
N GLN A 231 0.34 -7.18 2.37
CA GLN A 231 0.79 -8.17 3.35
C GLN A 231 2.15 -8.77 2.99
N ARG A 232 2.37 -9.09 1.71
CA ARG A 232 3.65 -9.60 1.21
C ARG A 232 4.79 -8.59 1.39
N THR A 233 4.50 -7.31 1.21
CA THR A 233 5.49 -6.23 1.35
C THR A 233 5.86 -6.01 2.82
N LEU A 234 4.90 -6.11 3.73
CA LEU A 234 5.14 -6.00 5.17
C LEU A 234 5.89 -7.21 5.73
N PHE A 235 5.63 -8.42 5.21
CA PHE A 235 6.20 -9.67 5.70
C PHE A 235 6.88 -10.49 4.59
N PRO A 236 8.05 -10.05 4.10
CA PRO A 236 8.74 -10.70 2.99
C PRO A 236 9.30 -12.09 3.32
N ARG A 237 9.44 -12.45 4.61
CA ARG A 237 9.94 -13.76 5.05
C ARG A 237 8.88 -14.87 5.00
N ILE A 238 7.59 -14.53 5.02
CA ILE A 238 6.50 -15.50 4.99
C ILE A 238 6.30 -15.98 3.55
N HIS A 239 6.11 -17.29 3.36
CA HIS A 239 5.87 -17.85 2.02
C HIS A 239 4.59 -17.27 1.41
N TRP A 240 4.57 -17.05 0.09
CA TRP A 240 3.47 -16.36 -0.59
C TRP A 240 2.09 -17.02 -0.37
N LEU A 241 2.04 -18.36 -0.24
CA LEU A 241 0.81 -19.10 0.08
C LEU A 241 0.27 -18.77 1.46
N GLN A 242 1.14 -18.66 2.47
CA GLN A 242 0.73 -18.35 3.84
C GLN A 242 0.23 -16.91 3.93
N ASN A 243 0.91 -15.96 3.27
CA ASN A 243 0.44 -14.59 3.16
C ASN A 243 -0.93 -14.50 2.46
N SER A 244 -1.11 -15.26 1.38
CA SER A 244 -2.39 -15.30 0.66
C SER A 244 -3.50 -15.90 1.53
N ALA A 245 -3.23 -17.01 2.23
CA ALA A 245 -4.19 -17.62 3.15
C ALA A 245 -4.58 -16.68 4.30
N LEU A 246 -3.62 -15.95 4.86
CA LEU A 246 -3.87 -14.97 5.91
C LEU A 246 -4.84 -13.87 5.43
N VAL A 247 -4.58 -13.32 4.24
CA VAL A 247 -5.43 -12.29 3.63
C VAL A 247 -6.82 -12.86 3.31
N LEU A 248 -6.92 -14.08 2.79
CA LEU A 248 -8.20 -14.74 2.56
C LEU A 248 -8.99 -14.91 3.86
N CYS A 249 -8.35 -15.32 4.97
CA CYS A 249 -9.00 -15.38 6.28
C CYS A 249 -9.51 -13.99 6.73
N GLY A 250 -8.73 -12.93 6.50
CA GLY A 250 -9.15 -11.56 6.77
C GLY A 250 -10.38 -11.15 5.94
N ILE A 251 -10.37 -11.42 4.62
CA ILE A 251 -11.49 -11.12 3.72
C ILE A 251 -12.74 -11.92 4.11
N LEU A 252 -12.59 -13.18 4.50
CA LEU A 252 -13.71 -13.98 4.99
C LEU A 252 -14.30 -13.40 6.28
N ALA A 253 -13.45 -13.00 7.23
CA ALA A 253 -13.90 -12.36 8.47
C ALA A 253 -14.61 -11.02 8.19
N GLN A 254 -14.09 -10.23 7.24
CA GLN A 254 -14.72 -9.01 6.76
C GLN A 254 -16.13 -9.29 6.22
N ASN A 255 -16.27 -10.24 5.29
CA ASN A 255 -17.56 -10.57 4.66
C ASN A 255 -18.59 -11.09 5.67
N ILE A 256 -18.14 -11.91 6.64
CA ILE A 256 -18.99 -12.38 7.73
C ILE A 256 -19.47 -11.19 8.57
N MET A 257 -18.57 -10.29 8.96
CA MET A 257 -18.94 -9.10 9.73
C MET A 257 -19.93 -8.22 8.95
N GLY A 258 -19.65 -7.94 7.68
CA GLY A 258 -20.51 -7.16 6.80
C GLY A 258 -21.92 -7.73 6.71
N THR A 259 -22.04 -9.05 6.54
CA THR A 259 -23.35 -9.74 6.50
C THR A 259 -24.08 -9.63 7.84
N ARG A 260 -23.37 -9.79 8.96
CA ARG A 260 -23.97 -9.68 10.30
C ARG A 260 -24.48 -8.27 10.58
N VAL A 261 -23.70 -7.26 10.22
CA VAL A 261 -24.09 -5.84 10.39
C VAL A 261 -25.24 -5.48 9.47
N LYS A 262 -25.22 -5.93 8.20
CA LYS A 262 -26.34 -5.75 7.28
C LYS A 262 -27.65 -6.32 7.85
N ASN A 263 -27.63 -7.56 8.30
CA ASN A 263 -28.81 -8.22 8.87
C ASN A 263 -29.29 -7.52 10.15
N ALA A 264 -28.38 -7.05 11.00
CA ALA A 264 -28.71 -6.30 12.20
C ALA A 264 -29.37 -4.95 11.86
N LEU A 265 -28.87 -4.24 10.85
CA LEU A 265 -29.45 -2.97 10.38
C LEU A 265 -30.85 -3.17 9.78
N GLU A 266 -31.06 -4.22 8.99
CA GLU A 266 -32.38 -4.58 8.44
C GLU A 266 -33.36 -4.90 9.57
N PHE A 267 -32.93 -5.66 10.59
CA PHE A 267 -33.73 -5.98 11.77
C PHE A 267 -34.11 -4.73 12.57
N ILE A 268 -33.17 -3.81 12.81
CA ILE A 268 -33.43 -2.55 13.51
C ILE A 268 -34.42 -1.69 12.73
N THR A 269 -34.23 -1.57 11.41
CA THR A 269 -35.09 -0.76 10.55
C THR A 269 -36.52 -1.32 10.54
N PHE A 270 -36.67 -2.64 10.45
CA PHE A 270 -37.98 -3.30 10.57
C PHE A 270 -38.65 -2.96 11.90
N HIS A 271 -37.95 -3.09 13.02
CA HIS A 271 -38.54 -2.78 14.32
C HIS A 271 -38.94 -1.31 14.49
N ILE A 272 -38.18 -0.37 13.93
CA ILE A 272 -38.52 1.06 13.97
C ILE A 272 -39.74 1.36 13.10
N SER A 273 -39.91 0.71 11.95
CA SER A 273 -41.08 0.91 11.08
C SER A 273 -42.39 0.34 11.65
N PHE A 274 -42.32 -0.60 12.59
CA PHE A 274 -43.48 -1.27 13.20
C PHE A 274 -43.74 -0.88 14.67
N ALA A 275 -42.95 0.01 15.27
CA ALA A 275 -43.12 0.55 16.63
C ALA A 275 -43.80 1.92 16.60
#